data_AF-A0A1X7CNK2-F1
#
_entry.id   AF-A0A1X7CNK2-F1
#
_cell.length_a   1.000
_cell.length_b   1.000
_cell.length_c   1.000
_cell.angle_alpha   90.00
_cell.angle_beta   90.00
_cell.angle_gamma   90.00
#
_symmetry.space_group_name_H-M   'P 1'
#
loop_
_entity.id
_entity.type
_entity.pdbx_description
1 polymer ?
#
loop_
_entity_poly.entity_id
_entity_poly.type
_entity_poly.pdbx_seq_one_letter_code
_entity_poly.pdbx_strand_id
1 'polypeptide(L)'
;MKVSPPLVVGYPRTGFTLLISVIAEIGKYGPPVGPRREVLRTFCETAGMRISARIEDVFRSRSLTADLLYNGNFREMAGGPKWLKEEEDGIACFRKYIGVRGKGDFTLITSHPRETLDYYDIVHSHVGPQHWSMHPAYADHRRFASIRNPAGALASACFSINALASEYIQRFVPAEADDDRLRQQLALYKLSDLNFFEALLGPFKAYLEAFSACAERYHVMRWEDLIEQPGATIRDIASAMGVTLQDAEVADIWRRLDHVNLTGAHRHNYRSGHGVVGGWRRWLTNTHLDMIRDYGLDGLARRYGYGPVERFDEAAYTPFQRKLADAIACGEVLREYEDDDLFGYAFNKSNLDWARFGFKHYDWRRHTRIERSSCTDDSLVMAVWDAAEQACATVNEALACWLAVCREGTRADRWAAVETMAAIVAPLFDGGEALDEWRRAMSAALEQEGTRDSPMQRPPCAPARVRPSEPVLLQSVGSTNIVEFDSRYYALPQSLGPVDFHVQDATALPGVLVASSLSDVLTKLAAG
;
A
#
# COMPACT_ATOMS: atom_id res chain seq x y z
N MET A 1 14.71 6.88 27.91
CA MET A 1 15.29 6.99 26.54
C MET A 1 14.11 7.07 25.58
N LYS A 2 14.03 8.09 24.72
CA LYS A 2 12.99 8.13 23.67
C LYS A 2 13.34 7.07 22.63
N VAL A 3 12.44 6.13 22.37
CA VAL A 3 12.62 5.12 21.34
C VAL A 3 12.15 5.72 20.02
N SER A 4 13.06 5.81 19.04
CA SER A 4 12.74 6.26 17.69
C SER A 4 11.87 5.24 16.95
N PRO A 5 10.97 5.67 16.06
CA PRO A 5 10.18 4.77 15.22
C PRO A 5 11.02 3.74 14.46
N PRO A 6 10.52 2.52 14.26
CA PRO A 6 11.15 1.60 13.32
C PRO A 6 11.18 2.19 11.92
N LEU A 7 12.26 1.90 11.19
CA LEU A 7 12.40 2.20 9.77
C LEU A 7 12.43 0.87 8.99
N VAL A 8 11.56 0.70 8.02
CA VAL A 8 11.46 -0.54 7.21
C VAL A 8 11.73 -0.26 5.74
N VAL A 9 12.64 -1.02 5.14
CA VAL A 9 12.86 -1.00 3.69
C VAL A 9 12.59 -2.37 3.07
N GLY A 10 12.18 -2.41 1.81
CA GLY A 10 12.02 -3.67 1.10
C GLY A 10 11.52 -3.45 -0.31
N TYR A 11 12.08 -4.17 -1.28
CA TYR A 11 11.56 -4.13 -2.65
C TYR A 11 10.11 -4.66 -2.68
N PRO A 12 9.27 -4.21 -3.63
CA PRO A 12 7.95 -4.81 -3.79
C PRO A 12 8.01 -6.34 -3.88
N ARG A 13 7.04 -7.01 -3.25
CA ARG A 13 6.89 -8.49 -3.24
C ARG A 13 7.94 -9.29 -2.45
N THR A 14 8.76 -8.64 -1.62
CA THR A 14 9.71 -9.32 -0.72
C THR A 14 9.18 -9.63 0.68
N GLY A 15 7.87 -9.51 0.92
CA GLY A 15 7.28 -9.63 2.27
C GLY A 15 7.26 -8.33 3.07
N PHE A 16 7.55 -7.20 2.44
CA PHE A 16 7.61 -5.86 3.05
C PHE A 16 6.40 -5.49 3.91
N THR A 17 5.17 -5.58 3.37
CA THR A 17 3.96 -5.27 4.14
C THR A 17 3.75 -6.21 5.32
N LEU A 18 4.14 -7.48 5.18
CA LEU A 18 4.04 -8.46 6.26
C LEU A 18 5.03 -8.12 7.39
N LEU A 19 6.27 -7.74 7.07
CA LEU A 19 7.25 -7.26 8.05
C LEU A 19 6.76 -6.02 8.80
N ILE A 20 6.21 -5.02 8.10
CA ILE A 20 5.61 -3.83 8.75
C ILE A 20 4.49 -4.25 9.72
N SER A 21 3.65 -5.20 9.32
CA SER A 21 2.54 -5.67 10.15
C SER A 21 3.04 -6.42 11.39
N VAL A 22 4.06 -7.27 11.25
CA VAL A 22 4.72 -7.95 12.37
C VAL A 22 5.31 -6.91 13.35
N ILE A 23 6.05 -5.92 12.86
CA ILE A 23 6.62 -4.84 13.68
C ILE A 23 5.52 -4.04 14.39
N ALA A 24 4.41 -3.73 13.71
CA ALA A 24 3.29 -3.02 14.31
C ALA A 24 2.64 -3.82 15.45
N GLU A 25 2.47 -5.13 15.27
CA GLU A 25 1.94 -6.03 16.29
C GLU A 25 2.90 -6.18 17.49
N ILE A 26 4.19 -6.41 17.25
CA ILE A 26 5.23 -6.47 18.29
C ILE A 26 5.27 -5.16 19.08
N GLY A 27 5.16 -4.03 18.38
CA GLY A 27 5.19 -2.71 18.99
C GLY A 27 4.17 -2.56 20.11
N LYS A 28 3.03 -3.29 20.10
CA LYS A 28 1.97 -3.22 21.12
C LYS A 28 2.47 -3.65 22.51
N TYR A 29 3.52 -4.45 22.56
CA TYR A 29 4.16 -4.98 23.77
C TYR A 29 5.39 -4.16 24.18
N GLY A 30 5.86 -3.26 23.31
CA GLY A 30 7.00 -2.39 23.58
C GLY A 30 6.62 -1.05 24.23
N PRO A 31 7.62 -0.29 24.71
CA PRO A 31 7.40 1.07 25.19
C PRO A 31 6.80 1.94 24.07
N PRO A 32 6.01 2.97 24.42
CA PRO A 32 5.50 3.91 23.44
C PRO A 32 6.64 4.57 22.67
N VAL A 33 6.51 4.59 21.36
CA VAL A 33 7.50 5.11 20.41
C VAL A 33 7.28 6.61 20.22
N GLY A 34 8.32 7.41 20.44
CA GLY A 34 8.42 8.84 20.09
C GLY A 34 7.38 9.82 20.65
N PRO A 35 7.62 11.15 20.57
CA PRO A 35 6.60 12.15 20.87
C PRO A 35 5.44 12.02 19.88
N ARG A 36 4.21 12.04 20.41
CA ARG A 36 2.98 12.02 19.61
C ARG A 36 2.94 13.26 18.73
N ARG A 37 2.82 13.04 17.42
CA ARG A 37 2.67 14.10 16.41
C ARG A 37 1.20 14.18 15.98
N GLU A 38 0.32 14.27 16.96
CA GLU A 38 -1.12 14.22 16.74
C GLU A 38 -1.57 15.39 15.87
N VAL A 39 -0.94 16.55 16.03
CA VAL A 39 -1.22 17.72 15.20
C VAL A 39 -0.83 17.48 13.74
N LEU A 40 0.35 16.89 13.48
CA LEU A 40 0.77 16.56 12.12
C LEU A 40 -0.14 15.50 11.51
N ARG A 41 -0.51 14.46 12.28
CA ARG A 41 -1.43 13.42 11.82
C ARG A 41 -2.78 14.01 11.45
N THR A 42 -3.37 14.80 12.35
CA THR A 42 -4.63 15.51 12.14
C THR A 42 -4.54 16.39 10.90
N PHE A 43 -3.45 17.14 10.72
CA PHE A 43 -3.24 17.96 9.54
C PHE A 43 -3.25 17.14 8.25
N CYS A 44 -2.51 16.03 8.20
CA CYS A 44 -2.45 15.12 7.04
C CYS A 44 -3.83 14.50 6.73
N GLU A 45 -4.58 14.09 7.76
CA GLU A 45 -5.92 13.48 7.65
C GLU A 45 -7.02 14.48 7.30
N THR A 46 -6.75 15.78 7.37
CA THR A 46 -7.75 16.82 7.12
C THR A 46 -7.34 17.75 5.98
N ALA A 47 -6.51 18.78 6.23
CA ALA A 47 -6.03 19.68 5.20
C ALA A 47 -5.24 18.95 4.11
N GLY A 48 -4.44 17.93 4.48
CA GLY A 48 -3.72 17.10 3.51
C GLY A 48 -4.64 16.37 2.53
N MET A 49 -5.83 15.94 2.97
CA MET A 49 -6.84 15.31 2.11
C MET A 49 -7.43 16.25 1.06
N ARG A 50 -7.29 17.57 1.24
CA ARG A 50 -7.75 18.55 0.25
C ARG A 50 -6.97 18.52 -1.06
N ILE A 51 -5.74 18.00 -1.08
CA ILE A 51 -5.00 17.76 -2.33
C ILE A 51 -5.82 16.83 -3.24
N SER A 52 -6.28 15.71 -2.68
CA SER A 52 -7.06 14.72 -3.42
C SER A 52 -8.44 15.23 -3.78
N ALA A 53 -9.09 16.00 -2.89
CA ALA A 53 -10.37 16.64 -3.22
C ALA A 53 -10.26 17.58 -4.43
N ARG A 54 -9.18 18.38 -4.51
CA ARG A 54 -8.95 19.28 -5.66
C ARG A 54 -8.64 18.52 -6.94
N ILE A 55 -7.95 17.39 -6.85
CA ILE A 55 -7.80 16.47 -7.99
C ILE A 55 -9.16 15.95 -8.44
N GLU A 56 -10.00 15.47 -7.52
CA GLU A 56 -11.34 14.95 -7.81
C GLU A 56 -12.27 16.00 -8.41
N ASP A 57 -12.15 17.27 -8.01
CA ASP A 57 -12.91 18.39 -8.59
C ASP A 57 -12.65 18.52 -10.11
N VAL A 58 -11.40 18.29 -10.56
CA VAL A 58 -11.07 18.29 -12.00
C VAL A 58 -11.86 17.21 -12.73
N PHE A 59 -11.91 15.99 -12.19
CA PHE A 59 -12.69 14.90 -12.77
C PHE A 59 -14.20 15.20 -12.73
N ARG A 60 -14.70 15.77 -11.64
CA ARG A 60 -16.11 16.16 -11.50
C ARG A 60 -16.51 17.21 -12.54
N SER A 61 -15.67 18.24 -12.74
CA SER A 61 -15.90 19.31 -13.73
C SER A 61 -15.97 18.81 -15.17
N ARG A 62 -15.39 17.63 -15.43
CA ARG A 62 -15.38 16.96 -16.75
C ARG A 62 -16.34 15.77 -16.83
N SER A 63 -17.18 15.57 -15.82
CA SER A 63 -18.12 14.45 -15.74
C SER A 63 -17.45 13.05 -15.80
N LEU A 64 -16.22 12.94 -15.29
CA LEU A 64 -15.42 11.70 -15.28
C LEU A 64 -15.39 10.98 -13.92
N THR A 65 -16.19 11.42 -12.94
CA THR A 65 -16.18 10.85 -11.58
C THR A 65 -16.49 9.34 -11.58
N ALA A 66 -17.40 8.89 -12.44
CA ALA A 66 -17.76 7.46 -12.54
C ALA A 66 -16.64 6.59 -13.14
N ASP A 67 -15.70 7.18 -13.88
CA ASP A 67 -14.60 6.50 -14.56
C ASP A 67 -13.25 6.66 -13.84
N LEU A 68 -13.16 7.59 -12.88
CA LEU A 68 -11.97 7.83 -12.06
C LEU A 68 -11.70 6.63 -11.16
N LEU A 69 -10.50 6.05 -11.28
CA LEU A 69 -9.90 5.12 -10.33
C LEU A 69 -8.85 5.86 -9.52
N TYR A 70 -9.16 6.12 -8.25
CA TYR A 70 -8.23 6.80 -7.36
C TYR A 70 -8.38 6.19 -5.97
N ASN A 71 -7.58 5.15 -5.70
CA ASN A 71 -7.76 4.33 -4.52
C ASN A 71 -7.54 5.14 -3.23
N GLY A 72 -8.30 4.86 -2.18
CA GLY A 72 -8.19 5.56 -0.89
C GLY A 72 -6.77 5.61 -0.34
N ASN A 73 -5.99 4.53 -0.52
CA ASN A 73 -4.58 4.46 -0.12
C ASN A 73 -3.68 5.52 -0.81
N PHE A 74 -4.12 6.09 -1.92
CA PHE A 74 -3.42 7.15 -2.65
C PHE A 74 -4.10 8.51 -2.51
N ARG A 75 -5.31 8.59 -1.95
CA ARG A 75 -5.95 9.87 -1.62
C ARG A 75 -5.35 10.50 -0.36
N GLU A 76 -4.83 9.68 0.54
CA GLU A 76 -4.10 10.18 1.69
C GLU A 76 -2.84 10.94 1.27
N MET A 77 -2.58 12.09 1.90
CA MET A 77 -1.38 12.90 1.66
C MET A 77 -0.11 12.07 1.83
N ALA A 78 0.00 11.33 2.94
CA ALA A 78 1.12 10.44 3.22
C ALA A 78 0.97 9.03 2.59
N GLY A 79 -0.12 8.80 1.86
CA GLY A 79 -0.45 7.52 1.22
C GLY A 79 0.36 7.22 -0.03
N GLY A 80 0.43 5.93 -0.37
CA GLY A 80 1.19 5.40 -1.51
C GLY A 80 2.68 5.14 -1.21
N PRO A 81 3.45 4.66 -2.22
CA PRO A 81 4.89 4.51 -2.10
C PRO A 81 5.55 5.86 -1.80
N LYS A 82 6.51 5.85 -0.87
CA LYS A 82 7.14 7.07 -0.36
C LYS A 82 8.65 6.92 -0.22
N TRP A 83 9.37 8.03 -0.38
CA TRP A 83 10.83 8.09 -0.28
C TRP A 83 11.33 9.49 0.04
N LEU A 84 12.60 9.60 0.42
CA LEU A 84 13.28 10.89 0.54
C LEU A 84 13.76 11.32 -0.84
N LYS A 85 13.54 12.59 -1.19
CA LYS A 85 13.98 13.13 -2.48
C LYS A 85 15.51 13.16 -2.52
N GLU A 86 16.09 12.56 -3.55
CA GLU A 86 17.53 12.63 -3.77
C GLU A 86 17.95 14.09 -3.92
N GLU A 87 19.11 14.45 -3.36
CA GLU A 87 19.69 15.82 -3.36
C GLU A 87 18.96 16.86 -2.50
N GLU A 88 17.76 16.56 -1.98
CA GLU A 88 16.98 17.43 -1.10
C GLU A 88 16.52 16.66 0.16
N ASP A 89 17.45 16.38 1.07
CA ASP A 89 17.26 15.61 2.31
C ASP A 89 16.07 16.11 3.18
N GLY A 90 15.67 17.37 3.04
CA GLY A 90 14.51 17.95 3.73
C GLY A 90 13.14 17.58 3.15
N ILE A 91 13.08 16.83 2.05
CA ILE A 91 11.86 16.59 1.27
C ILE A 91 11.53 15.10 1.16
N ALA A 92 10.27 14.76 1.40
CA ALA A 92 9.69 13.46 1.14
C ALA A 92 8.80 13.49 -0.12
N CYS A 93 8.85 12.43 -0.91
CA CYS A 93 8.05 12.22 -2.11
C CYS A 93 7.04 11.10 -1.91
N PHE A 94 5.85 11.23 -2.50
CA PHE A 94 4.75 10.28 -2.39
C PHE A 94 4.13 10.03 -3.77
N ARG A 95 4.01 8.75 -4.16
CA ARG A 95 3.39 8.35 -5.42
C ARG A 95 1.88 8.19 -5.29
N LYS A 96 1.17 8.78 -6.25
CA LYS A 96 -0.28 8.76 -6.40
C LYS A 96 -0.60 8.11 -7.76
N TYR A 97 -1.32 6.99 -7.73
CA TYR A 97 -1.75 6.31 -8.95
C TYR A 97 -3.18 6.72 -9.27
N ILE A 98 -3.37 7.24 -10.48
CA ILE A 98 -4.65 7.78 -10.94
C ILE A 98 -4.97 7.12 -12.29
N GLY A 99 -6.07 6.37 -12.34
CA GLY A 99 -6.56 5.73 -13.55
C GLY A 99 -7.88 6.35 -14.00
N VAL A 100 -8.17 6.26 -15.29
CA VAL A 100 -9.43 6.71 -15.88
C VAL A 100 -9.88 5.69 -16.90
N ARG A 101 -11.04 5.07 -16.67
CA ARG A 101 -11.58 4.02 -17.56
C ARG A 101 -11.71 4.55 -18.99
N GLY A 102 -11.27 3.76 -19.96
CA GLY A 102 -11.23 4.09 -21.39
C GLY A 102 -10.16 5.13 -21.78
N LYS A 103 -9.37 5.63 -20.84
CA LYS A 103 -8.38 6.70 -21.08
C LYS A 103 -6.97 6.35 -20.60
N GLY A 104 -6.75 5.27 -19.85
CA GLY A 104 -5.44 4.87 -19.32
C GLY A 104 -5.14 5.39 -17.90
N ASP A 105 -3.87 5.43 -17.51
CA ASP A 105 -3.42 5.91 -16.18
C ASP A 105 -2.24 6.87 -16.24
N PHE A 106 -2.00 7.54 -15.12
CA PHE A 106 -0.78 8.28 -14.86
C PHE A 106 -0.39 8.21 -13.39
N THR A 107 0.91 8.40 -13.14
CA THR A 107 1.50 8.43 -11.83
C THR A 107 1.92 9.85 -11.51
N LEU A 108 1.27 10.45 -10.51
CA LEU A 108 1.62 11.75 -9.95
C LEU A 108 2.51 11.55 -8.72
N ILE A 109 3.60 12.28 -8.64
CA ILE A 109 4.43 12.40 -7.44
C ILE A 109 4.09 13.73 -6.79
N THR A 110 3.83 13.72 -5.49
CA THR A 110 3.76 14.93 -4.65
C THR A 110 4.96 14.98 -3.72
N SER A 111 5.47 16.18 -3.43
CA SER A 111 6.58 16.40 -2.50
C SER A 111 6.16 17.30 -1.34
N HIS A 112 6.62 16.94 -0.15
CA HIS A 112 6.27 17.57 1.12
C HIS A 112 7.50 17.61 2.05
N PRO A 113 7.50 18.43 3.11
CA PRO A 113 8.55 18.36 4.13
C PRO A 113 8.74 16.93 4.64
N ARG A 114 10.00 16.53 4.87
CA ARG A 114 10.38 15.19 5.33
C ARG A 114 9.57 14.72 6.54
N GLU A 115 9.24 15.63 7.45
CA GLU A 115 8.46 15.36 8.65
C GLU A 115 7.10 14.72 8.37
N THR A 116 6.51 14.91 7.18
CA THR A 116 5.28 14.21 6.77
C THR A 116 5.42 12.68 6.84
N LEU A 117 6.63 12.12 6.72
CA LEU A 117 6.88 10.68 6.89
C LEU A 117 6.60 10.18 8.31
N ASP A 118 6.66 11.08 9.30
CA ASP A 118 6.39 10.77 10.69
C ASP A 118 4.88 10.70 11.01
N TYR A 119 4.04 10.77 9.97
CA TYR A 119 2.62 10.42 10.02
C TYR A 119 2.40 8.97 10.50
N TYR A 120 3.26 8.05 10.03
CA TYR A 120 3.19 6.64 10.41
C TYR A 120 4.09 6.35 11.61
N ASP A 121 3.61 5.45 12.49
CA ASP A 121 4.42 4.93 13.60
C ASP A 121 5.60 4.07 13.13
N ILE A 122 5.59 3.66 11.86
CA ILE A 122 6.67 2.92 11.18
C ILE A 122 6.99 3.68 9.89
N VAL A 123 8.18 4.28 9.84
CA VAL A 123 8.69 4.89 8.62
C VAL A 123 9.06 3.78 7.66
N HIS A 124 8.64 3.86 6.39
CA HIS A 124 8.86 2.75 5.47
C HIS A 124 8.99 3.20 4.02
N SER A 125 9.77 2.45 3.23
CA SER A 125 10.04 2.75 1.82
C SER A 125 10.34 1.51 0.98
N HIS A 126 9.97 1.57 -0.30
CA HIS A 126 10.33 0.56 -1.30
C HIS A 126 11.64 0.88 -2.05
N VAL A 127 12.21 2.06 -1.83
CA VAL A 127 13.36 2.58 -2.61
C VAL A 127 14.41 3.21 -1.71
N GLY A 128 15.63 3.36 -2.25
CA GLY A 128 16.73 4.09 -1.64
C GLY A 128 17.28 3.50 -0.32
N PRO A 129 17.47 2.16 -0.19
CA PRO A 129 17.90 1.56 1.09
C PRO A 129 19.19 2.17 1.65
N GLN A 130 20.14 2.53 0.78
CA GLN A 130 21.37 3.18 1.19
C GLN A 130 21.11 4.59 1.74
N HIS A 131 20.32 5.39 1.02
CA HIS A 131 20.01 6.77 1.40
C HIS A 131 19.34 6.85 2.78
N TRP A 132 18.33 6.00 3.05
CA TRP A 132 17.71 5.92 4.39
C TRP A 132 18.69 5.57 5.51
N SER A 133 19.66 4.69 5.24
CA SER A 133 20.64 4.26 6.23
C SER A 133 21.71 5.30 6.55
N MET A 134 21.88 6.30 5.68
CA MET A 134 22.87 7.37 5.80
C MET A 134 22.24 8.69 6.25
N HIS A 135 20.92 8.84 6.10
CA HIS A 135 20.24 10.10 6.37
C HIS A 135 20.25 10.44 7.89
N PRO A 136 20.76 11.63 8.30
CA PRO A 136 20.97 11.98 9.70
C PRO A 136 19.72 11.89 10.57
N ALA A 137 18.55 12.31 10.05
CA ALA A 137 17.31 12.27 10.81
C ALA A 137 16.82 10.85 11.17
N TYR A 138 17.38 9.82 10.53
CA TYR A 138 17.06 8.41 10.77
C TYR A 138 18.25 7.63 11.36
N ALA A 139 19.25 8.34 11.90
CA ALA A 139 20.45 7.75 12.50
C ALA A 139 20.12 6.82 13.68
N ASP A 140 19.15 7.23 14.51
CA ASP A 140 18.75 6.51 15.73
C ASP A 140 17.58 5.53 15.51
N HIS A 141 17.07 5.41 14.28
CA HIS A 141 15.99 4.48 13.98
C HIS A 141 16.50 3.04 14.00
N ARG A 142 15.72 2.13 14.60
CA ARG A 142 15.93 0.70 14.41
C ARG A 142 15.50 0.35 12.99
N ARG A 143 16.42 -0.23 12.22
CA ARG A 143 16.20 -0.45 10.78
C ARG A 143 15.94 -1.90 10.50
N PHE A 144 14.91 -2.18 9.73
CA PHE A 144 14.49 -3.51 9.32
C PHE A 144 14.41 -3.58 7.80
N ALA A 145 14.69 -4.75 7.25
CA ALA A 145 14.56 -4.97 5.82
C ALA A 145 13.91 -6.32 5.51
N SER A 146 13.06 -6.37 4.49
CA SER A 146 12.53 -7.63 3.98
C SER A 146 13.21 -8.06 2.68
N ILE A 147 13.66 -9.31 2.64
CA ILE A 147 14.18 -9.96 1.43
C ILE A 147 13.41 -11.25 1.14
N ARG A 148 13.47 -11.68 -0.11
CA ARG A 148 12.82 -12.91 -0.60
C ARG A 148 13.69 -13.53 -1.68
N ASN A 149 13.54 -14.84 -1.89
CA ASN A 149 14.14 -15.51 -3.04
C ASN A 149 13.84 -14.73 -4.34
N PRO A 150 14.85 -14.35 -5.15
CA PRO A 150 14.66 -13.52 -6.33
C PRO A 150 13.62 -14.06 -7.32
N ALA A 151 13.64 -15.37 -7.60
CA ALA A 151 12.66 -16.01 -8.47
C ALA A 151 11.23 -15.93 -7.87
N GLY A 152 11.12 -16.09 -6.55
CA GLY A 152 9.88 -15.91 -5.81
C GLY A 152 9.31 -14.49 -5.90
N ALA A 153 10.17 -13.47 -5.75
CA ALA A 153 9.78 -12.07 -5.87
C ALA A 153 9.32 -11.70 -7.29
N LEU A 154 10.06 -12.13 -8.32
CA LEU A 154 9.74 -11.86 -9.73
C LEU A 154 8.48 -12.59 -10.19
N ALA A 155 8.31 -13.87 -9.86
CA ALA A 155 7.07 -14.58 -10.11
C ALA A 155 5.91 -13.88 -9.41
N SER A 156 6.05 -13.55 -8.13
CA SER A 156 5.01 -12.83 -7.39
C SER A 156 4.70 -11.46 -8.00
N ALA A 157 5.69 -10.77 -8.59
CA ALA A 157 5.45 -9.54 -9.32
C ALA A 157 4.60 -9.81 -10.57
N CYS A 158 4.89 -10.84 -11.36
CA CYS A 158 4.11 -11.17 -12.56
C CYS A 158 2.63 -11.44 -12.24
N PHE A 159 2.35 -12.20 -11.17
CA PHE A 159 0.98 -12.48 -10.72
C PHE A 159 0.31 -11.34 -9.94
N SER A 160 1.02 -10.25 -9.68
CA SER A 160 0.45 -9.17 -8.89
C SER A 160 -0.58 -8.33 -9.64
N ILE A 161 -1.65 -8.02 -8.90
CA ILE A 161 -2.63 -6.98 -9.19
C ILE A 161 -2.21 -5.77 -8.35
N ASN A 162 -2.13 -4.59 -8.97
CA ASN A 162 -1.86 -3.35 -8.26
C ASN A 162 -3.18 -2.72 -7.79
N ALA A 163 -3.10 -1.65 -7.00
CA ALA A 163 -4.29 -1.07 -6.41
C ALA A 163 -5.26 -0.44 -7.43
N LEU A 164 -4.78 0.09 -8.57
CA LEU A 164 -5.66 0.57 -9.65
C LEU A 164 -6.44 -0.58 -10.29
N ALA A 165 -5.73 -1.63 -10.72
CA ALA A 165 -6.35 -2.83 -11.26
C ALA A 165 -7.29 -3.49 -10.24
N SER A 166 -6.93 -3.49 -8.96
CA SER A 166 -7.79 -3.98 -7.88
C SER A 166 -9.06 -3.16 -7.73
N GLU A 167 -8.99 -1.84 -7.81
CA GLU A 167 -10.19 -0.98 -7.74
C GLU A 167 -11.07 -1.16 -8.97
N TYR A 168 -10.45 -1.32 -10.14
CA TYR A 168 -11.15 -1.61 -11.38
C TYR A 168 -11.94 -2.92 -11.28
N ILE A 169 -11.30 -4.02 -10.85
CA ILE A 169 -11.97 -5.32 -10.70
C ILE A 169 -13.15 -5.21 -9.74
N GLN A 170 -12.95 -4.55 -8.58
CA GLN A 170 -14.02 -4.34 -7.59
C GLN A 170 -15.25 -3.59 -8.13
N ARG A 171 -15.09 -2.76 -9.16
CA ARG A 171 -16.15 -1.87 -9.67
C ARG A 171 -16.77 -2.35 -10.98
N PHE A 172 -15.99 -3.01 -11.83
CA PHE A 172 -16.36 -3.22 -13.23
C PHE A 172 -16.27 -4.67 -13.68
N VAL A 173 -15.61 -5.54 -12.92
CA VAL A 173 -15.54 -6.96 -13.24
C VAL A 173 -16.60 -7.71 -12.43
N PRO A 174 -17.43 -8.58 -13.07
CA PRO A 174 -18.39 -9.41 -12.35
C PRO A 174 -17.72 -10.29 -11.29
N ALA A 175 -18.37 -10.51 -10.16
CA ALA A 175 -17.80 -11.22 -9.02
C ALA A 175 -17.38 -12.67 -9.36
N GLU A 176 -18.08 -13.31 -10.28
CA GLU A 176 -17.77 -14.64 -10.82
C GLU A 176 -16.49 -14.69 -11.66
N ALA A 177 -16.02 -13.53 -12.15
CA ALA A 177 -14.79 -13.38 -12.92
C ALA A 177 -13.62 -12.85 -12.09
N ASP A 178 -13.84 -12.43 -10.84
CA ASP A 178 -12.79 -12.11 -9.85
C ASP A 178 -12.28 -13.41 -9.20
N ASP A 179 -11.51 -14.18 -9.97
CA ASP A 179 -10.95 -15.44 -9.53
C ASP A 179 -9.43 -15.55 -9.79
N ASP A 180 -8.86 -16.72 -9.47
CA ASP A 180 -7.45 -16.96 -9.71
C ASP A 180 -7.11 -17.07 -11.21
N ARG A 181 -8.08 -17.42 -12.06
CA ARG A 181 -7.88 -17.55 -13.50
C ARG A 181 -7.60 -16.20 -14.13
N LEU A 182 -8.32 -15.15 -13.73
CA LEU A 182 -8.03 -13.78 -14.14
C LEU A 182 -6.56 -13.41 -13.91
N ARG A 183 -6.04 -13.71 -12.72
CA ARG A 183 -4.62 -13.45 -12.38
C ARG A 183 -3.66 -14.26 -13.22
N GLN A 184 -3.98 -15.54 -13.47
CA GLN A 184 -3.17 -16.40 -14.30
C GLN A 184 -3.11 -15.89 -15.75
N GLN A 185 -4.23 -15.44 -16.32
CA GLN A 185 -4.28 -14.86 -17.67
C GLN A 185 -3.42 -13.59 -17.77
N LEU A 186 -3.52 -12.68 -16.81
CA LEU A 186 -2.67 -11.49 -16.75
C LEU A 186 -1.18 -11.83 -16.54
N ALA A 187 -0.89 -12.90 -15.80
CA ALA A 187 0.48 -13.36 -15.58
C ALA A 187 1.09 -14.05 -16.81
N LEU A 188 0.29 -14.78 -17.60
CA LEU A 188 0.73 -15.42 -18.83
C LEU A 188 1.30 -14.38 -19.80
N TYR A 189 0.62 -13.25 -19.97
CA TYR A 189 1.15 -12.14 -20.77
C TYR A 189 2.53 -11.70 -20.25
N LYS A 190 2.61 -11.40 -18.96
CA LYS A 190 3.83 -10.85 -18.32
C LYS A 190 5.02 -11.81 -18.34
N LEU A 191 4.75 -13.11 -18.44
CA LEU A 191 5.79 -14.15 -18.50
C LEU A 191 6.13 -14.55 -19.94
N SER A 192 5.18 -14.50 -20.87
CA SER A 192 5.44 -14.82 -22.29
C SER A 192 6.10 -13.64 -23.03
N ASP A 193 5.80 -12.40 -22.63
CA ASP A 193 6.53 -11.21 -23.07
C ASP A 193 7.87 -11.12 -22.34
N LEU A 194 8.93 -11.69 -22.92
CA LEU A 194 10.27 -11.66 -22.32
C LEU A 194 10.82 -10.24 -22.19
N ASN A 195 10.39 -9.27 -23.02
CA ASN A 195 10.80 -7.88 -22.86
C ASN A 195 10.21 -7.30 -21.57
N PHE A 196 8.96 -7.64 -21.25
CA PHE A 196 8.35 -7.26 -19.98
C PHE A 196 9.05 -7.92 -18.79
N PHE A 197 9.32 -9.23 -18.87
CA PHE A 197 9.99 -9.93 -17.78
C PHE A 197 11.39 -9.35 -17.53
N GLU A 198 12.15 -9.08 -18.60
CA GLU A 198 13.46 -8.44 -18.52
C GLU A 198 13.39 -7.04 -17.90
N ALA A 199 12.37 -6.24 -18.24
CA ALA A 199 12.16 -4.90 -17.66
C ALA A 199 11.93 -4.92 -16.13
N LEU A 200 11.61 -6.07 -15.53
CA LEU A 200 11.55 -6.24 -14.07
C LEU A 200 12.92 -6.56 -13.44
N LEU A 201 13.84 -7.17 -14.19
CA LEU A 201 15.12 -7.68 -13.68
C LEU A 201 16.05 -6.54 -13.31
N GLY A 202 16.22 -5.55 -14.19
CA GLY A 202 17.14 -4.42 -14.00
C GLY A 202 16.88 -3.64 -12.71
N PRO A 203 15.68 -3.05 -12.52
CA PRO A 203 15.34 -2.33 -11.29
C PRO A 203 15.45 -3.19 -10.02
N PHE A 204 15.09 -4.47 -10.11
CA PHE A 204 15.17 -5.38 -8.97
C PHE A 204 16.62 -5.69 -8.57
N LYS A 205 17.49 -5.97 -9.55
CA LYS A 205 18.93 -6.14 -9.35
C LYS A 205 19.54 -4.89 -8.74
N ALA A 206 19.28 -3.73 -9.32
CA ALA A 206 19.81 -2.45 -8.83
C ALA A 206 19.42 -2.21 -7.36
N TYR A 207 18.17 -2.47 -6.99
CA TYR A 207 17.75 -2.40 -5.59
C TYR A 207 18.53 -3.38 -4.70
N LEU A 208 18.65 -4.64 -5.10
CA LEU A 208 19.33 -5.66 -4.29
C LEU A 208 20.82 -5.38 -4.14
N GLU A 209 21.49 -4.82 -5.15
CA GLU A 209 22.88 -4.38 -5.09
C GLU A 209 23.04 -3.19 -4.14
N ALA A 210 22.19 -2.17 -4.27
CA ALA A 210 22.18 -1.02 -3.37
C ALA A 210 21.91 -1.43 -1.92
N PHE A 211 20.94 -2.33 -1.69
CA PHE A 211 20.65 -2.87 -0.37
C PHE A 211 21.82 -3.71 0.16
N SER A 212 22.42 -4.54 -0.69
CA SER A 212 23.59 -5.36 -0.36
C SER A 212 24.77 -4.53 0.13
N ALA A 213 24.93 -3.31 -0.37
CA ALA A 213 26.00 -2.39 0.06
C ALA A 213 25.81 -1.81 1.47
N CYS A 214 24.60 -1.91 2.04
CA CYS A 214 24.28 -1.38 3.36
C CYS A 214 23.52 -2.36 4.26
N ALA A 215 23.47 -3.65 3.89
CA ALA A 215 22.62 -4.65 4.53
C ALA A 215 22.95 -4.86 6.03
N GLU A 216 24.21 -4.66 6.42
CA GLU A 216 24.71 -4.74 7.79
C GLU A 216 24.09 -3.71 8.74
N ARG A 217 23.48 -2.65 8.19
CA ARG A 217 22.80 -1.59 8.96
C ARG A 217 21.35 -1.92 9.25
N TYR A 218 20.86 -3.06 8.77
CA TYR A 218 19.47 -3.49 8.88
C TYR A 218 19.39 -4.84 9.58
N HIS A 219 18.35 -5.02 10.39
CA HIS A 219 17.88 -6.33 10.78
C HIS A 219 17.07 -6.94 9.63
N VAL A 220 17.58 -8.01 9.03
CA VAL A 220 17.06 -8.56 7.78
C VAL A 220 16.14 -9.75 8.05
N MET A 221 14.89 -9.64 7.61
CA MET A 221 13.92 -10.74 7.60
C MET A 221 13.87 -11.37 6.21
N ARG A 222 14.17 -12.67 6.12
CA ARG A 222 13.80 -13.47 4.94
C ARG A 222 12.32 -13.81 5.01
N TRP A 223 11.59 -13.55 3.94
CA TRP A 223 10.18 -13.90 3.86
C TRP A 223 9.95 -15.40 4.07
N GLU A 224 10.83 -16.25 3.52
CA GLU A 224 10.75 -17.70 3.67
C GLU A 224 10.84 -18.15 5.15
N ASP A 225 11.74 -17.56 5.94
CA ASP A 225 11.89 -17.88 7.36
C ASP A 225 10.62 -17.53 8.15
N LEU A 226 10.02 -16.37 7.86
CA LEU A 226 8.78 -15.97 8.52
C LEU A 226 7.63 -16.94 8.19
N ILE A 227 7.58 -17.49 6.98
CA ILE A 227 6.52 -18.43 6.59
C ILE A 227 6.76 -19.83 7.17
N GLU A 228 7.99 -20.32 7.15
CA GLU A 228 8.33 -21.69 7.59
C GLU A 228 8.53 -21.79 9.11
N GLN A 229 9.04 -20.73 9.74
CA GLN A 229 9.38 -20.68 11.16
C GLN A 229 8.89 -19.38 11.83
N PRO A 230 7.58 -19.04 11.71
CA PRO A 230 7.05 -17.74 12.12
C PRO A 230 7.37 -17.39 13.57
N GLY A 231 7.28 -18.36 14.47
CA GLY A 231 7.54 -18.12 15.89
C GLY A 231 8.99 -17.74 16.19
N ALA A 232 9.96 -18.35 15.50
CA ALA A 232 11.38 -18.01 15.67
C ALA A 232 11.68 -16.63 15.07
N THR A 233 11.18 -16.36 13.86
CA THR A 233 11.40 -15.09 13.16
C THR A 233 10.75 -13.91 13.88
N ILE A 234 9.51 -14.06 14.39
CA ILE A 234 8.84 -13.00 15.16
C ILE A 234 9.61 -12.67 16.44
N ARG A 235 10.17 -13.68 17.14
CA ARG A 235 11.02 -13.43 18.32
C ARG A 235 12.30 -12.70 17.99
N ASP A 236 12.94 -13.06 16.88
CA ASP A 236 14.16 -12.39 16.43
C ASP A 236 13.91 -10.91 16.12
N ILE A 237 12.83 -10.62 15.39
CA ILE A 237 12.38 -9.24 15.12
C ILE A 237 12.05 -8.52 16.43
N ALA A 238 11.36 -9.18 17.37
CA ALA A 238 11.01 -8.59 18.67
C ALA A 238 12.25 -8.26 19.51
N SER A 239 13.22 -9.17 19.55
CA SER A 239 14.52 -8.95 20.18
C SER A 239 15.25 -7.74 19.57
N ALA A 240 15.27 -7.64 18.23
CA ALA A 240 15.82 -6.48 17.53
C ALA A 240 15.03 -5.18 17.82
N MET A 241 13.73 -5.26 18.11
CA MET A 241 12.90 -4.16 18.63
C MET A 241 13.07 -3.91 20.15
N GLY A 242 13.84 -4.74 20.86
CA GLY A 242 14.05 -4.62 22.30
C GLY A 242 12.81 -4.99 23.11
N VAL A 243 11.99 -5.87 22.56
CA VAL A 243 10.74 -6.37 23.13
C VAL A 243 10.90 -7.87 23.37
N THR A 244 10.61 -8.32 24.59
CA THR A 244 10.56 -9.75 24.92
C THR A 244 9.13 -10.22 24.80
N LEU A 245 8.90 -11.27 24.01
CA LEU A 245 7.58 -11.88 23.82
C LEU A 245 7.54 -13.30 24.37
N GLN A 246 6.43 -13.64 25.02
CA GLN A 246 6.09 -15.00 25.44
C GLN A 246 5.58 -15.83 24.25
N ASP A 247 5.62 -17.16 24.38
CA ASP A 247 5.13 -18.08 23.33
C ASP A 247 3.69 -17.79 22.89
N ALA A 248 2.81 -17.51 23.86
CA ALA A 248 1.41 -17.20 23.58
C ALA A 248 1.24 -15.90 22.78
N GLU A 249 2.07 -14.88 23.05
CA GLU A 249 2.04 -13.59 22.35
C GLU A 249 2.53 -13.74 20.92
N VAL A 250 3.62 -14.49 20.73
CA VAL A 250 4.16 -14.81 19.39
C VAL A 250 3.12 -15.57 18.55
N ALA A 251 2.49 -16.58 19.13
CA ALA A 251 1.44 -17.35 18.46
C ALA A 251 0.22 -16.47 18.10
N ASP A 252 -0.19 -15.58 19.00
CA ASP A 252 -1.31 -14.66 18.75
C ASP A 252 -1.00 -13.63 17.65
N ILE A 253 0.21 -13.08 17.63
CA ILE A 253 0.67 -12.20 16.55
C ILE A 253 0.59 -12.93 15.20
N TRP A 254 1.17 -14.13 15.11
CA TRP A 254 1.17 -14.87 13.85
C TRP A 254 -0.24 -15.20 13.39
N ARG A 255 -1.09 -15.70 14.28
CA ARG A 255 -2.49 -16.04 13.99
C ARG A 255 -3.28 -14.88 13.37
N ARG A 256 -2.98 -13.62 13.73
CA ARG A 256 -3.63 -12.44 13.16
C ARG A 256 -3.14 -12.07 11.76
N LEU A 257 -1.92 -12.48 11.40
CA LEU A 257 -1.22 -12.04 10.19
C LEU A 257 -1.10 -13.14 9.14
N ASP A 258 -1.25 -14.39 9.54
CA ASP A 258 -1.08 -15.57 8.70
C ASP A 258 -2.10 -15.60 7.56
N HIS A 259 -1.61 -15.44 6.33
CA HIS A 259 -2.41 -15.55 5.10
C HIS A 259 -3.72 -14.73 5.09
N VAL A 260 -3.68 -13.49 5.62
CA VAL A 260 -4.80 -12.53 5.51
C VAL A 260 -4.46 -11.36 4.60
N ASN A 261 -5.48 -10.62 4.15
CA ASN A 261 -5.26 -9.38 3.42
C ASN A 261 -4.87 -8.23 4.36
N LEU A 262 -3.63 -7.76 4.23
CA LEU A 262 -3.05 -6.70 5.05
C LEU A 262 -3.19 -5.29 4.46
N THR A 263 -3.80 -5.11 3.27
CA THR A 263 -3.75 -3.85 2.51
C THR A 263 -5.09 -3.10 2.36
N GLY A 264 -6.04 -3.32 3.26
CA GLY A 264 -7.35 -2.65 3.31
C GLY A 264 -8.03 -2.50 1.96
N ALA A 265 -8.14 -1.26 1.44
CA ALA A 265 -8.82 -0.95 0.18
C ALA A 265 -8.27 -1.69 -1.05
N HIS A 266 -7.03 -2.17 -1.00
CA HIS A 266 -6.46 -3.04 -2.02
C HIS A 266 -6.82 -4.51 -1.71
N ARG A 267 -8.02 -4.92 -2.15
CA ARG A 267 -8.56 -6.28 -1.89
C ARG A 267 -7.75 -7.39 -2.57
N HIS A 268 -7.14 -7.09 -3.71
CA HIS A 268 -6.49 -8.08 -4.58
C HIS A 268 -4.98 -8.24 -4.31
N ASN A 269 -4.47 -7.69 -3.20
CA ASN A 269 -3.06 -7.90 -2.87
C ASN A 269 -2.78 -9.30 -2.32
N TYR A 270 -3.76 -9.86 -1.60
CA TYR A 270 -3.75 -11.25 -1.14
C TYR A 270 -4.29 -12.17 -2.23
N ARG A 271 -3.71 -13.36 -2.35
CA ARG A 271 -4.08 -14.38 -3.33
C ARG A 271 -4.34 -15.68 -2.56
N SER A 272 -5.61 -16.05 -2.42
CA SER A 272 -6.02 -17.19 -1.61
C SER A 272 -5.36 -18.50 -2.08
N GLY A 273 -4.80 -19.27 -1.15
CA GLY A 273 -4.07 -20.50 -1.47
C GLY A 273 -2.65 -20.28 -2.02
N HIS A 274 -2.15 -19.04 -2.00
CA HIS A 274 -0.76 -18.69 -2.37
C HIS A 274 -0.06 -18.01 -1.18
N GLY A 275 1.24 -17.72 -1.34
CA GLY A 275 2.09 -17.33 -0.21
C GLY A 275 2.94 -18.48 0.34
N VAL A 276 3.08 -19.56 -0.44
CA VAL A 276 3.85 -20.75 -0.06
C VAL A 276 5.30 -20.62 -0.51
N VAL A 277 6.24 -21.03 0.35
CA VAL A 277 7.66 -21.11 0.00
C VAL A 277 7.86 -22.06 -1.18
N GLY A 278 8.67 -21.64 -2.16
CA GLY A 278 8.90 -22.41 -3.39
C GLY A 278 7.74 -22.44 -4.38
N GLY A 279 6.60 -21.78 -4.11
CA GLY A 279 5.44 -21.79 -5.01
C GLY A 279 5.72 -21.27 -6.43
N TRP A 280 6.72 -20.41 -6.59
CA TRP A 280 7.21 -19.89 -7.89
C TRP A 280 7.68 -20.99 -8.85
N ARG A 281 8.11 -22.16 -8.33
CA ARG A 281 8.57 -23.31 -9.13
C ARG A 281 7.50 -23.91 -10.03
N ARG A 282 6.22 -23.59 -9.77
CA ARG A 282 5.08 -24.03 -10.59
C ARG A 282 4.74 -23.08 -11.73
N TRP A 283 5.38 -21.91 -11.80
CA TRP A 283 4.98 -20.83 -12.70
C TRP A 283 6.07 -20.38 -13.67
N LEU A 284 7.34 -20.37 -13.24
CA LEU A 284 8.46 -19.97 -14.11
C LEU A 284 8.95 -21.13 -14.98
N THR A 285 9.48 -20.85 -16.16
CA THR A 285 10.15 -21.83 -17.03
C THR A 285 11.67 -21.69 -16.95
N ASN A 286 12.42 -22.63 -17.52
CA ASN A 286 13.88 -22.55 -17.57
C ASN A 286 14.39 -21.27 -18.24
N THR A 287 13.72 -20.79 -19.30
CA THR A 287 14.05 -19.49 -19.92
C THR A 287 14.09 -18.35 -18.92
N HIS A 288 13.11 -18.27 -18.02
CA HIS A 288 13.07 -17.23 -16.99
C HIS A 288 14.21 -17.39 -15.97
N LEU A 289 14.51 -18.63 -15.57
CA LEU A 289 15.59 -18.92 -14.63
C LEU A 289 16.95 -18.59 -15.22
N ASP A 290 17.13 -18.87 -16.51
CA ASP A 290 18.31 -18.51 -17.29
C ASP A 290 18.47 -16.99 -17.30
N MET A 291 17.42 -16.22 -17.63
CA MET A 291 17.45 -14.75 -17.56
C MET A 291 17.78 -14.20 -16.17
N ILE A 292 17.23 -14.79 -15.10
CA ILE A 292 17.54 -14.41 -13.71
C ILE A 292 19.03 -14.62 -13.43
N ARG A 293 19.63 -15.74 -13.88
CA ARG A 293 21.06 -16.01 -13.73
C ARG A 293 21.91 -15.06 -14.55
N ASP A 294 21.55 -14.82 -15.80
CA ASP A 294 22.30 -13.97 -16.73
C ASP A 294 22.33 -12.51 -16.27
N TYR A 295 21.26 -12.05 -15.60
CA TYR A 295 21.25 -10.75 -14.92
C TYR A 295 22.06 -10.73 -13.61
N GLY A 296 22.64 -11.84 -13.18
CA GLY A 296 23.49 -11.93 -11.97
C GLY A 296 22.72 -12.03 -10.65
N LEU A 297 21.40 -12.21 -10.68
CA LEU A 297 20.60 -12.36 -9.45
C LEU A 297 20.90 -13.66 -8.69
N ASP A 298 21.52 -14.64 -9.36
CA ASP A 298 21.97 -15.90 -8.77
C ASP A 298 23.09 -15.70 -7.72
N GLY A 299 23.99 -14.73 -7.95
CA GLY A 299 25.00 -14.35 -6.96
C GLY A 299 24.35 -13.75 -5.70
N LEU A 300 23.34 -12.90 -5.89
CA LEU A 300 22.57 -12.30 -4.80
C LEU A 300 21.72 -13.34 -4.07
N ALA A 301 21.13 -14.31 -4.78
CA ALA A 301 20.39 -15.42 -4.17
C ALA A 301 21.28 -16.23 -3.22
N ARG A 302 22.49 -16.62 -3.66
CA ARG A 302 23.47 -17.31 -2.81
C ARG A 302 23.88 -16.48 -1.60
N ARG A 303 24.15 -15.19 -1.80
CA ARG A 303 24.53 -14.26 -0.72
C ARG A 303 23.53 -14.27 0.43
N TYR A 304 22.24 -14.37 0.14
CA TYR A 304 21.17 -14.38 1.14
C TYR A 304 20.71 -15.79 1.57
N GLY A 305 21.50 -16.82 1.23
CA GLY A 305 21.28 -18.19 1.69
C GLY A 305 20.15 -18.93 0.98
N TYR A 306 19.75 -18.49 -0.23
CA TYR A 306 18.72 -19.18 -1.03
C TYR A 306 19.28 -20.30 -1.91
N GLY A 307 20.61 -20.43 -1.98
CA GLY A 307 21.27 -21.35 -2.90
C GLY A 307 21.25 -20.87 -4.35
N PRO A 308 21.75 -21.69 -5.28
CA PRO A 308 21.76 -21.38 -6.70
C PRO A 308 20.37 -21.43 -7.34
N VAL A 309 20.15 -20.66 -8.41
CA VAL A 309 18.96 -20.72 -9.26
C VAL A 309 19.09 -21.88 -10.26
N GLU A 310 18.63 -23.05 -9.85
CA GLU A 310 18.72 -24.29 -10.63
C GLU A 310 17.65 -24.38 -11.73
N ARG A 311 17.99 -25.02 -12.85
CA ARG A 311 17.01 -25.40 -13.87
C ARG A 311 16.05 -26.47 -13.33
N PHE A 312 14.84 -26.45 -13.84
CA PHE A 312 13.83 -27.46 -13.62
C PHE A 312 13.95 -28.60 -14.64
N ASP A 313 13.48 -29.78 -14.23
CA ASP A 313 13.16 -30.87 -15.15
C ASP A 313 11.93 -30.49 -15.99
N GLU A 314 12.12 -30.35 -17.31
CA GLU A 314 11.07 -29.94 -18.24
C GLU A 314 9.98 -31.00 -18.38
N ALA A 315 10.29 -32.28 -18.14
CA ALA A 315 9.29 -33.35 -18.09
C ALA A 315 8.30 -33.17 -16.92
N ALA A 316 8.73 -32.49 -15.85
CA ALA A 316 7.95 -32.21 -14.66
C ALA A 316 7.19 -30.86 -14.71
N TYR A 317 7.20 -30.15 -15.84
CA TYR A 317 6.48 -28.89 -15.97
C TYR A 317 4.99 -29.05 -15.66
N THR A 318 4.39 -28.04 -15.04
CA THR A 318 2.94 -27.95 -14.89
C THR A 318 2.28 -27.66 -16.25
N PRO A 319 0.95 -27.83 -16.39
CA PRO A 319 0.23 -27.40 -17.60
C PRO A 319 0.46 -25.91 -17.93
N PHE A 320 0.54 -25.05 -16.91
CA PHE A 320 0.86 -23.64 -17.06
C PHE A 320 2.26 -23.43 -17.66
N GLN A 321 3.27 -24.11 -17.11
CA GLN A 321 4.65 -24.00 -17.59
C GLN A 321 4.84 -24.53 -18.99
N ARG A 322 4.18 -25.64 -19.36
CA ARG A 322 4.23 -26.17 -20.73
C ARG A 322 3.69 -25.16 -21.73
N LYS A 323 2.48 -24.66 -21.50
CA LYS A 323 1.85 -23.63 -22.33
C LYS A 323 2.75 -22.40 -22.49
N LEU A 324 3.32 -21.93 -21.39
CA LEU A 324 4.22 -20.77 -21.38
C LEU A 324 5.54 -21.05 -22.12
N ALA A 325 6.13 -22.23 -21.92
CA ALA A 325 7.37 -22.63 -22.60
C ALA A 325 7.18 -22.76 -24.11
N ASP A 326 6.05 -23.37 -24.54
CA ASP A 326 5.70 -23.51 -25.95
C ASP A 326 5.54 -22.15 -26.62
N ALA A 327 4.80 -21.23 -25.98
CA ALA A 327 4.63 -19.86 -26.47
C ALA A 327 5.97 -19.12 -26.61
N ILE A 328 6.82 -19.19 -25.58
CA ILE A 328 8.16 -18.59 -25.61
C ILE A 328 9.01 -19.17 -26.74
N ALA A 329 8.99 -20.50 -26.93
CA ALA A 329 9.74 -21.16 -27.98
C ALA A 329 9.28 -20.74 -29.39
N CYS A 330 8.00 -20.41 -29.56
CA CYS A 330 7.43 -19.89 -30.80
C CYS A 330 7.52 -18.35 -30.94
N GLY A 331 8.01 -17.63 -29.93
CA GLY A 331 8.02 -16.16 -29.92
C GLY A 331 6.62 -15.54 -29.77
N GLU A 332 5.66 -16.29 -29.23
CA GLU A 332 4.28 -15.87 -29.01
C GLU A 332 4.12 -15.18 -27.65
N VAL A 333 3.43 -14.03 -27.64
CA VAL A 333 3.00 -13.35 -26.41
C VAL A 333 1.54 -13.70 -26.13
N LEU A 334 1.30 -14.40 -25.02
CA LEU A 334 0.00 -14.90 -24.63
C LEU A 334 -0.86 -13.79 -24.01
N ARG A 335 -1.83 -13.27 -24.78
CA ARG A 335 -2.81 -12.29 -24.31
C ARG A 335 -4.20 -12.89 -24.26
N GLU A 336 -4.54 -13.51 -23.12
CA GLU A 336 -5.78 -14.27 -22.95
C GLU A 336 -6.86 -13.52 -22.14
N TYR A 337 -6.83 -12.20 -22.19
CA TYR A 337 -7.77 -11.35 -21.48
C TYR A 337 -8.14 -10.13 -22.33
N GLU A 338 -9.43 -9.89 -22.49
CA GLU A 338 -9.98 -8.99 -23.52
C GLU A 338 -10.17 -7.54 -23.04
N ASP A 339 -10.33 -7.32 -21.72
CA ASP A 339 -10.53 -5.96 -21.19
C ASP A 339 -9.19 -5.19 -21.18
N ASP A 340 -9.07 -4.29 -22.16
CA ASP A 340 -7.92 -3.41 -22.41
C ASP A 340 -7.60 -2.51 -21.22
N ASP A 341 -8.61 -2.01 -20.50
CA ASP A 341 -8.43 -1.10 -19.38
C ASP A 341 -7.79 -1.83 -18.19
N LEU A 342 -8.37 -2.96 -17.79
CA LEU A 342 -7.79 -3.77 -16.71
C LEU A 342 -6.41 -4.28 -17.08
N PHE A 343 -6.23 -4.71 -18.33
CA PHE A 343 -4.92 -5.11 -18.83
C PHE A 343 -3.90 -3.98 -18.68
N GLY A 344 -4.25 -2.77 -19.15
CA GLY A 344 -3.44 -1.56 -19.03
C GLY A 344 -3.05 -1.28 -17.59
N TYR A 345 -4.03 -1.21 -16.67
CA TYR A 345 -3.74 -0.97 -15.25
C TYR A 345 -2.87 -2.06 -14.63
N ALA A 346 -3.09 -3.34 -14.95
CA ALA A 346 -2.33 -4.46 -14.39
C ALA A 346 -0.90 -4.54 -14.93
N PHE A 347 -0.66 -4.03 -16.14
CA PHE A 347 0.64 -3.97 -16.80
C PHE A 347 1.49 -2.80 -16.30
N ASN A 348 0.85 -1.66 -16.09
CA ASN A 348 1.42 -0.37 -15.78
C ASN A 348 2.04 -0.28 -14.37
N LYS A 349 3.13 -1.03 -14.13
CA LYS A 349 3.82 -1.10 -12.84
C LYS A 349 4.89 -0.04 -12.67
N SER A 350 5.10 0.36 -11.42
CA SER A 350 6.09 1.37 -11.03
C SER A 350 7.52 0.83 -10.87
N ASN A 351 7.72 -0.47 -11.06
CA ASN A 351 8.99 -1.17 -10.84
C ASN A 351 9.53 -1.81 -12.13
N LEU A 352 9.13 -1.23 -13.27
CA LEU A 352 9.58 -1.59 -14.61
C LEU A 352 10.56 -0.54 -15.10
N ASP A 353 11.51 -0.96 -15.93
CA ASP A 353 12.25 -0.04 -16.78
C ASP A 353 11.31 0.54 -17.86
N TRP A 354 10.92 1.80 -17.69
CA TRP A 354 9.97 2.46 -18.59
C TRP A 354 10.59 2.91 -19.90
N ALA A 355 11.92 2.97 -20.03
CA ALA A 355 12.57 3.43 -21.27
C ALA A 355 12.24 2.51 -22.47
N ARG A 356 11.77 1.29 -22.18
CA ARG A 356 11.33 0.28 -23.15
C ARG A 356 9.87 0.45 -23.59
N PHE A 357 9.13 1.38 -22.98
CA PHE A 357 7.70 1.57 -23.18
C PHE A 357 7.40 3.03 -23.54
N GLY A 358 6.45 3.26 -24.45
CA GLY A 358 6.11 4.59 -24.98
C GLY A 358 5.33 5.49 -24.01
N PHE A 359 5.71 5.55 -22.74
CA PHE A 359 5.07 6.40 -21.76
C PHE A 359 5.49 7.86 -21.89
N LYS A 360 4.56 8.77 -21.59
CA LYS A 360 4.86 10.20 -21.48
C LYS A 360 5.48 10.48 -20.11
N HIS A 361 6.49 11.33 -20.07
CA HIS A 361 7.16 11.77 -18.86
C HIS A 361 7.20 13.29 -18.83
N TYR A 362 7.08 13.85 -17.63
CA TYR A 362 7.18 15.28 -17.45
C TYR A 362 8.13 15.58 -16.29
N ASP A 363 8.84 16.70 -16.40
CA ASP A 363 9.80 17.14 -15.40
C ASP A 363 9.12 17.62 -14.12
N TRP A 364 9.93 17.80 -13.08
CA TRP A 364 9.46 18.41 -11.84
C TRP A 364 8.95 19.83 -12.08
N ARG A 365 7.80 20.12 -11.48
CA ARG A 365 7.45 21.48 -11.04
C ARG A 365 8.07 21.71 -9.66
N ARG A 366 7.54 22.63 -8.87
CA ARG A 366 8.09 22.88 -7.53
C ARG A 366 7.72 21.76 -6.56
N HIS A 367 6.46 21.32 -6.57
CA HIS A 367 5.94 20.37 -5.59
C HIS A 367 5.50 19.03 -6.18
N THR A 368 5.34 18.94 -7.49
CA THR A 368 4.78 17.76 -8.14
C THR A 368 5.48 17.39 -9.43
N ARG A 369 5.30 16.13 -9.84
CA ARG A 369 5.80 15.60 -11.10
C ARG A 369 4.86 14.53 -11.64
N ILE A 370 4.61 14.53 -12.95
CA ILE A 370 4.04 13.35 -13.60
C ILE A 370 5.18 12.41 -13.96
N GLU A 371 5.35 11.38 -13.13
CA GLU A 371 6.41 10.37 -13.29
C GLU A 371 6.23 9.61 -14.60
N ARG A 372 4.98 9.29 -14.94
CA ARG A 372 4.61 8.50 -16.10
C ARG A 372 3.15 8.75 -16.46
N SER A 373 2.81 8.78 -17.74
CA SER A 373 1.43 8.76 -18.22
C SER A 373 1.26 7.86 -19.44
N SER A 374 0.26 6.98 -19.39
CA SER A 374 -0.37 6.30 -20.53
C SER A 374 -1.71 6.95 -20.89
N CYS A 375 -2.11 8.01 -20.18
CA CYS A 375 -3.39 8.64 -20.38
C CYS A 375 -3.47 9.30 -21.77
N THR A 376 -4.55 9.02 -22.48
CA THR A 376 -4.77 9.52 -23.85
C THR A 376 -5.24 10.98 -23.86
N ASP A 377 -5.71 11.51 -22.73
CA ASP A 377 -6.23 12.86 -22.58
C ASP A 377 -5.21 13.76 -21.86
N ASP A 378 -4.27 14.34 -22.62
CA ASP A 378 -3.22 15.20 -22.04
C ASP A 378 -3.78 16.45 -21.37
N SER A 379 -4.91 16.96 -21.87
CA SER A 379 -5.57 18.12 -21.27
C SER A 379 -6.09 17.82 -19.85
N LEU A 380 -6.50 16.58 -19.59
CA LEU A 380 -6.93 16.11 -18.28
C LEU A 380 -5.72 15.95 -17.35
N VAL A 381 -4.65 15.31 -17.83
CA VAL A 381 -3.41 15.13 -17.06
C VAL A 381 -2.86 16.49 -16.62
N MET A 382 -2.79 17.47 -17.51
CA MET A 382 -2.30 18.82 -17.18
C MET A 382 -3.21 19.52 -16.16
N ALA A 383 -4.53 19.44 -16.31
CA ALA A 383 -5.46 20.06 -15.35
C ALA A 383 -5.37 19.43 -13.95
N VAL A 384 -5.23 18.09 -13.86
CA VAL A 384 -4.98 17.39 -12.60
C VAL A 384 -3.65 17.80 -11.99
N TRP A 385 -2.61 17.92 -12.82
CA TRP A 385 -1.28 18.32 -12.38
C TRP A 385 -1.26 19.77 -11.85
N ASP A 386 -1.97 20.69 -12.50
CA ASP A 386 -2.14 22.08 -12.05
C ASP A 386 -2.86 22.14 -10.69
N ALA A 387 -3.96 21.41 -10.54
CA ALA A 387 -4.71 21.34 -9.27
C ALA A 387 -3.86 20.77 -8.13
N ALA A 388 -3.10 19.70 -8.41
CA ALA A 388 -2.21 19.10 -7.42
C ALA A 388 -1.05 20.02 -7.04
N GLU A 389 -0.40 20.67 -8.00
CA GLU A 389 0.72 21.59 -7.75
C GLU A 389 0.28 22.75 -6.84
N GLN A 390 -0.86 23.37 -7.16
CA GLN A 390 -1.40 24.48 -6.36
C GLN A 390 -1.79 24.04 -4.95
N ALA A 391 -2.46 22.89 -4.82
CA ALA A 391 -2.85 22.37 -3.51
C ALA A 391 -1.63 21.97 -2.66
N CYS A 392 -0.63 21.32 -3.26
CA CYS A 392 0.62 20.98 -2.58
C CYS A 392 1.38 22.23 -2.14
N ALA A 393 1.41 23.31 -2.94
CA ALA A 393 2.04 24.57 -2.55
C ALA A 393 1.41 25.14 -1.27
N THR A 394 0.08 25.28 -1.24
CA THR A 394 -0.66 25.77 -0.08
C THR A 394 -0.47 24.89 1.16
N VAL A 395 -0.53 23.56 0.99
CA VAL A 395 -0.30 22.60 2.08
C VAL A 395 1.13 22.71 2.64
N ASN A 396 2.13 22.81 1.78
CA ASN A 396 3.53 22.90 2.19
C ASN A 396 3.85 24.22 2.89
N GLU A 397 3.24 25.32 2.46
CA GLU A 397 3.35 26.62 3.15
C GLU A 397 2.78 26.55 4.57
N ALA A 398 1.59 25.98 4.74
CA ALA A 398 1.00 25.78 6.07
C ALA A 398 1.86 24.86 6.95
N LEU A 399 2.38 23.76 6.40
CA LEU A 399 3.28 22.87 7.14
C LEU A 399 4.56 23.57 7.57
N ALA A 400 5.14 24.43 6.74
CA ALA A 400 6.34 25.18 7.09
C ALA A 400 6.11 26.06 8.33
N CYS A 401 4.94 26.71 8.45
CA CYS A 401 4.56 27.48 9.64
C CYS A 401 4.53 26.60 10.91
N TRP A 402 3.94 25.40 10.82
CA TRP A 402 3.91 24.47 11.95
C TRP A 402 5.31 23.99 12.35
N LEU A 403 6.11 23.59 11.35
CA LEU A 403 7.44 23.03 11.57
C LEU A 403 8.42 24.04 12.20
N ALA A 404 8.23 25.34 11.93
CA ALA A 404 9.03 26.39 12.54
C ALA A 404 8.86 26.49 14.07
N VAL A 405 7.69 26.10 14.61
CA VAL A 405 7.38 26.25 16.04
C VAL A 405 7.24 24.92 16.78
N CYS A 406 7.17 23.78 16.08
CA CYS A 406 6.81 22.50 16.71
C CYS A 406 7.87 21.96 17.69
N ARG A 407 9.16 22.29 17.50
CA ARG A 407 10.25 21.81 18.37
C ARG A 407 10.50 22.71 19.57
N GLU A 408 10.49 24.02 19.35
CA GLU A 408 11.00 25.01 20.32
C GLU A 408 9.97 26.09 20.69
N GLY A 409 8.83 26.15 20.01
CA GLY A 409 7.78 27.12 20.27
C GLY A 409 6.98 26.81 21.54
N THR A 410 6.56 27.88 22.22
CA THR A 410 5.64 27.81 23.36
C THR A 410 4.26 27.33 22.93
N ARG A 411 3.39 26.98 23.90
CA ARG A 411 1.99 26.64 23.61
C ARG A 411 1.26 27.77 22.86
N ALA A 412 1.56 29.02 23.20
CA ALA A 412 0.98 30.19 22.53
C ALA A 412 1.46 30.29 21.08
N ASP A 413 2.76 30.07 20.83
CA ASP A 413 3.32 30.09 19.47
C ASP A 413 2.69 29.00 18.59
N ARG A 414 2.49 27.79 19.14
CA ARG A 414 1.84 26.69 18.43
C ARG A 414 0.37 27.00 18.10
N TRP A 415 -0.35 27.64 19.01
CA TRP A 415 -1.72 28.08 18.74
C TRP A 415 -1.77 29.15 17.64
N ALA A 416 -0.88 30.15 17.72
CA ALA A 416 -0.75 31.17 16.68
C ALA A 416 -0.37 30.58 15.31
N ALA A 417 0.46 29.53 15.29
CA ALA A 417 0.77 28.80 14.08
C ALA A 417 -0.45 28.10 13.49
N VAL A 418 -1.31 27.45 14.30
CA VAL A 418 -2.58 26.85 13.82
C VAL A 418 -3.49 27.90 13.19
N GLU A 419 -3.61 29.08 13.77
CA GLU A 419 -4.39 30.18 13.18
C GLU A 419 -3.80 30.69 11.86
N THR A 420 -2.46 30.80 11.80
CA THR A 420 -1.76 31.18 10.57
C THR A 420 -1.97 30.12 9.47
N MET A 421 -1.84 28.85 9.82
CA MET A 421 -2.13 27.73 8.94
C MET A 421 -3.58 27.78 8.44
N ALA A 422 -4.54 28.11 9.30
CA ALA A 422 -5.95 28.25 8.93
C ALA A 422 -6.16 29.26 7.81
N ALA A 423 -5.49 30.41 7.90
CA ALA A 423 -5.55 31.44 6.87
C ALA A 423 -4.92 30.96 5.54
N ILE A 424 -3.81 30.24 5.61
CA ILE A 424 -3.11 29.68 4.44
C ILE A 424 -3.97 28.61 3.76
N VAL A 425 -4.52 27.65 4.52
CA VAL A 425 -5.29 26.54 3.94
C VAL A 425 -6.72 26.90 3.57
N ALA A 426 -7.23 28.07 3.99
CA ALA A 426 -8.60 28.50 3.72
C ALA A 426 -9.05 28.33 2.25
N PRO A 427 -8.24 28.66 1.22
CA PRO A 427 -8.62 28.48 -0.18
C PRO A 427 -8.84 27.01 -0.59
N LEU A 428 -8.35 26.05 0.19
CA LEU A 428 -8.54 24.62 -0.06
C LEU A 428 -9.90 24.10 0.45
N PHE A 429 -10.66 24.87 1.21
CA PHE A 429 -11.95 24.48 1.76
C PHE A 429 -13.11 25.14 1.01
N ASP A 430 -14.21 24.42 0.81
CA ASP A 430 -15.39 24.90 0.06
C ASP A 430 -16.32 25.81 0.89
N GLY A 431 -15.83 26.36 2.00
CA GLY A 431 -16.60 27.25 2.88
C GLY A 431 -16.03 27.39 4.28
N GLY A 432 -16.57 28.36 5.04
CA GLY A 432 -16.12 28.67 6.40
C GLY A 432 -16.36 27.53 7.39
N GLU A 433 -17.47 26.81 7.28
CA GLU A 433 -17.82 25.72 8.20
C GLU A 433 -16.80 24.57 8.21
N ALA A 434 -16.36 24.14 7.02
CA ALA A 434 -15.37 23.08 6.89
C ALA A 434 -13.97 23.53 7.38
N LEU A 435 -13.64 24.81 7.22
CA LEU A 435 -12.43 25.39 7.78
C LEU A 435 -12.51 25.49 9.32
N ASP A 436 -13.67 25.83 9.86
CA ASP A 436 -13.90 25.90 11.31
C ASP A 436 -13.84 24.50 11.95
N GLU A 437 -14.36 23.48 11.28
CA GLU A 437 -14.20 22.09 11.70
C GLU A 437 -12.72 21.67 11.73
N TRP A 438 -11.97 22.02 10.68
CA TRP A 438 -10.53 21.80 10.64
C TRP A 438 -9.81 22.49 11.80
N ARG A 439 -10.13 23.76 12.09
CA ARG A 439 -9.56 24.50 13.23
C ARG A 439 -9.84 23.77 14.54
N ARG A 440 -11.09 23.35 14.79
CA ARG A 440 -11.47 22.60 15.99
C ARG A 440 -10.67 21.30 16.13
N ALA A 441 -10.49 20.55 15.04
CA ALA A 441 -9.71 19.32 15.04
C ALA A 441 -8.23 19.58 15.40
N MET A 442 -7.62 20.59 14.78
CA MET A 442 -6.23 20.98 15.07
C MET A 442 -6.03 21.46 16.51
N SER A 443 -6.96 22.26 17.04
CA SER A 443 -6.96 22.69 18.44
C SER A 443 -7.07 21.51 19.40
N ALA A 444 -7.98 20.56 19.14
CA ALA A 444 -8.12 19.36 19.95
C ALA A 444 -6.85 18.49 19.92
N ALA A 445 -6.21 18.35 18.76
CA ALA A 445 -4.94 17.63 18.63
C ALA A 445 -3.82 18.29 19.46
N LEU A 446 -3.75 19.63 19.45
CA LEU A 446 -2.78 20.39 20.23
C LEU A 446 -2.98 20.22 21.74
N GLU A 447 -4.23 20.16 22.20
CA GLU A 447 -4.57 19.87 23.60
C GLU A 447 -4.18 18.44 24.00
N GLN A 448 -4.37 17.48 23.11
CA GLN A 448 -4.00 16.08 23.35
C GLN A 448 -2.48 15.87 23.41
N GLU A 449 -1.68 16.62 22.63
CA GLU A 449 -0.22 16.59 22.72
C GLU A 449 0.28 17.09 24.08
N GLY A 450 -0.42 18.05 24.70
CA GLY A 450 -0.03 18.65 25.98
C GLY A 450 -0.46 17.89 27.24
N THR A 451 -1.37 16.91 27.14
CA THR A 451 -2.09 16.35 28.31
C THR A 451 -1.81 14.88 28.62
N ARG A 452 -1.16 14.10 27.74
CA ARG A 452 -1.11 12.63 27.90
C ARG A 452 0.28 12.04 28.17
N ASP A 453 0.40 11.46 29.37
CA ASP A 453 1.24 10.29 29.69
C ASP A 453 0.47 8.94 29.48
N SER A 454 -0.82 8.95 29.09
CA SER A 454 -1.61 7.71 28.97
C SER A 454 -1.48 7.02 27.61
N PRO A 455 -1.39 5.67 27.54
CA PRO A 455 -1.30 4.89 26.31
C PRO A 455 -2.62 4.95 25.53
N MET A 456 -2.59 5.39 24.26
CA MET A 456 -3.78 5.43 23.41
C MET A 456 -3.74 4.36 22.32
N GLN A 457 -4.93 3.85 21.99
CA GLN A 457 -5.22 2.89 20.93
C GLN A 457 -4.67 3.38 19.59
N ARG A 458 -3.84 2.53 18.99
CA ARG A 458 -3.07 2.79 17.79
C ARG A 458 -3.95 2.54 16.56
N PRO A 459 -4.03 3.43 15.58
CA PRO A 459 -4.44 3.01 14.26
C PRO A 459 -3.35 2.05 13.74
N PRO A 460 -3.69 0.84 13.24
CA PRO A 460 -2.70 -0.01 12.62
C PRO A 460 -2.08 0.69 11.41
N CYS A 461 -0.85 0.30 11.05
CA CYS A 461 -0.17 0.75 9.82
C CYS A 461 -0.86 0.21 8.54
N ALA A 462 -1.95 -0.56 8.68
CA ALA A 462 -2.89 -0.87 7.63
C ALA A 462 -3.88 0.30 7.51
N PRO A 463 -4.30 0.71 6.28
CA PRO A 463 -5.30 1.77 6.14
C PRO A 463 -6.46 1.45 7.08
N ALA A 464 -6.83 2.43 7.91
CA ALA A 464 -8.02 2.32 8.73
C ALA A 464 -9.13 1.78 7.82
N ARG A 465 -9.84 0.73 8.25
CA ARG A 465 -11.02 0.28 7.50
C ARG A 465 -11.88 1.51 7.28
N VAL A 466 -11.92 2.00 6.03
CA VAL A 466 -12.88 3.02 5.62
C VAL A 466 -14.22 2.37 5.90
N ARG A 467 -14.91 2.88 6.91
CA ARG A 467 -16.21 2.36 7.31
C ARG A 467 -17.13 2.58 6.11
N PRO A 468 -17.67 1.51 5.51
CA PRO A 468 -18.43 1.69 4.30
C PRO A 468 -19.74 2.39 4.66
N SER A 469 -19.97 3.55 4.06
CA SER A 469 -21.26 4.26 4.09
C SER A 469 -22.31 3.59 3.20
N GLU A 470 -21.89 2.60 2.40
CA GLU A 470 -22.72 1.73 1.57
C GLU A 470 -22.73 0.31 2.15
N PRO A 471 -23.82 -0.46 2.02
CA PRO A 471 -23.86 -1.82 2.51
C PRO A 471 -22.89 -2.71 1.72
N VAL A 472 -21.94 -3.35 2.42
CA VAL A 472 -20.94 -4.23 1.81
C VAL A 472 -21.24 -5.67 2.19
N LEU A 473 -21.54 -6.51 1.20
CA LEU A 473 -21.59 -7.96 1.39
C LEU A 473 -20.19 -8.47 1.75
N LEU A 474 -20.04 -9.06 2.94
CA LEU A 474 -18.79 -9.63 3.43
C LEU A 474 -18.65 -11.10 3.04
N GLN A 475 -19.70 -11.90 3.21
CA GLN A 475 -19.72 -13.33 2.89
C GLN A 475 -21.16 -13.87 2.89
N SER A 476 -21.34 -15.08 2.35
CA SER A 476 -22.60 -15.84 2.46
C SER A 476 -22.34 -17.15 3.21
N VAL A 477 -23.15 -17.43 4.23
CA VAL A 477 -23.08 -18.65 5.06
C VAL A 477 -24.42 -19.37 4.97
N GLY A 478 -24.45 -20.52 4.30
CA GLY A 478 -25.71 -21.24 4.04
C GLY A 478 -26.69 -20.37 3.24
N SER A 479 -27.91 -20.21 3.76
CA SER A 479 -28.96 -19.35 3.17
C SER A 479 -28.97 -17.92 3.70
N THR A 480 -27.83 -17.43 4.24
CA THR A 480 -27.73 -16.13 4.90
C THR A 480 -26.55 -15.32 4.39
N ASN A 481 -26.79 -14.06 4.03
CA ASN A 481 -25.79 -13.09 3.64
C ASN A 481 -25.32 -12.27 4.85
N ILE A 482 -24.01 -12.08 5.01
CA ILE A 482 -23.44 -11.20 6.03
C ILE A 482 -23.06 -9.87 5.39
N VAL A 483 -23.67 -8.78 5.83
CA VAL A 483 -23.46 -7.43 5.30
C VAL A 483 -22.91 -6.52 6.40
N GLU A 484 -21.90 -5.71 6.10
CA GLU A 484 -21.43 -4.62 6.95
C GLU A 484 -22.03 -3.31 6.45
N PHE A 485 -22.74 -2.60 7.34
CA PHE A 485 -23.33 -1.30 7.06
C PHE A 485 -23.36 -0.47 8.35
N ASP A 486 -22.99 0.81 8.27
CA ASP A 486 -23.00 1.77 9.39
C ASP A 486 -22.43 1.19 10.72
N SER A 487 -21.23 0.61 10.65
CA SER A 487 -20.53 0.02 11.80
C SER A 487 -21.26 -1.15 12.48
N ARG A 488 -22.20 -1.81 11.79
CA ARG A 488 -22.91 -3.00 12.26
C ARG A 488 -22.82 -4.13 11.24
N TYR A 489 -22.98 -5.35 11.73
CA TYR A 489 -22.97 -6.57 10.95
C TYR A 489 -24.38 -7.15 10.94
N TYR A 490 -24.91 -7.39 9.75
CA TYR A 490 -26.26 -7.89 9.52
C TYR A 490 -26.17 -9.27 8.88
N ALA A 491 -26.79 -10.26 9.50
CA ALA A 491 -27.07 -11.55 8.88
C ALA A 491 -28.46 -11.51 8.26
N LEU A 492 -28.53 -11.44 6.94
CA LEU A 492 -29.76 -11.35 6.15
C LEU A 492 -30.11 -12.72 5.53
N PRO A 493 -31.24 -13.34 5.89
CA PRO A 493 -31.74 -14.49 5.15
C PRO A 493 -31.96 -14.14 3.67
N GLN A 494 -31.43 -14.96 2.76
CA GLN A 494 -31.58 -14.75 1.32
C GLN A 494 -33.05 -14.80 0.87
N SER A 495 -33.91 -15.47 1.64
CA SER A 495 -35.36 -15.52 1.41
C SER A 495 -36.07 -14.15 1.53
N LEU A 496 -35.42 -13.14 2.11
CA LEU A 496 -35.95 -11.78 2.17
C LEU A 496 -35.94 -11.06 0.82
N GLY A 497 -35.21 -11.57 -0.18
CA GLY A 497 -35.03 -10.90 -1.46
C GLY A 497 -34.15 -9.65 -1.35
N PRO A 498 -34.29 -8.68 -2.27
CA PRO A 498 -33.51 -7.44 -2.24
C PRO A 498 -33.81 -6.61 -0.98
N VAL A 499 -32.77 -6.23 -0.25
CA VAL A 499 -32.86 -5.40 0.97
C VAL A 499 -32.10 -4.10 0.72
N ASP A 500 -32.81 -2.98 0.79
CA ASP A 500 -32.22 -1.63 0.67
C ASP A 500 -31.95 -1.03 2.06
N PHE A 501 -30.68 -0.91 2.43
CA PHE A 501 -30.27 -0.41 3.75
C PHE A 501 -30.52 1.10 3.95
N HIS A 502 -30.77 1.85 2.87
CA HIS A 502 -31.00 3.29 2.94
C HIS A 502 -32.48 3.67 3.04
N VAL A 503 -33.37 2.73 2.70
CA VAL A 503 -34.83 2.97 2.63
C VAL A 503 -35.58 2.30 3.78
N GLN A 504 -35.12 1.15 4.25
CA GLN A 504 -35.81 0.36 5.28
C GLN A 504 -34.90 -0.01 6.45
N ASP A 505 -35.46 -0.06 7.65
CA ASP A 505 -34.76 -0.53 8.84
C ASP A 505 -34.57 -2.05 8.77
N ALA A 506 -33.40 -2.47 8.30
CA ALA A 506 -33.03 -3.88 8.17
C ALA A 506 -33.10 -4.64 9.50
N THR A 507 -33.03 -3.96 10.66
CA THR A 507 -33.12 -4.61 11.99
C THR A 507 -34.52 -5.13 12.30
N ALA A 508 -35.54 -4.61 11.62
CA ALA A 508 -36.94 -5.00 11.82
C ALA A 508 -37.39 -6.16 10.92
N LEU A 509 -36.54 -6.63 9.99
CA LEU A 509 -36.89 -7.69 9.06
C LEU A 509 -36.82 -9.09 9.72
N PRO A 510 -37.76 -10.01 9.42
CA PRO A 510 -37.79 -11.34 10.02
C PRO A 510 -36.50 -12.14 9.77
N GLY A 511 -35.94 -12.69 10.84
CA GLY A 511 -34.74 -13.55 10.77
C GLY A 511 -33.42 -12.79 10.60
N VAL A 512 -33.44 -11.45 10.60
CA VAL A 512 -32.20 -10.67 10.58
C VAL A 512 -31.54 -10.65 11.94
N LEU A 513 -30.25 -11.02 11.99
CA LEU A 513 -29.43 -10.89 13.21
C LEU A 513 -28.47 -9.73 13.06
N VAL A 514 -28.30 -8.95 14.14
CA VAL A 514 -27.40 -7.79 14.15
C VAL A 514 -26.38 -7.92 15.26
N ALA A 515 -25.14 -7.53 14.96
CA ALA A 515 -24.05 -7.48 15.92
C ALA A 515 -23.06 -6.35 15.65
N SER A 516 -22.26 -6.02 16.66
CA SER A 516 -21.17 -5.03 16.58
C SER A 516 -19.86 -5.62 16.03
N SER A 517 -19.78 -6.93 15.81
CA SER A 517 -18.61 -7.59 15.23
C SER A 517 -19.00 -8.77 14.33
N LEU A 518 -18.13 -9.08 13.35
CA LEU A 518 -18.29 -10.25 12.48
C LEU A 518 -18.28 -11.57 13.26
N SER A 519 -17.44 -11.65 14.30
CA SER A 519 -17.35 -12.86 15.13
C SER A 519 -18.66 -13.11 15.90
N ASP A 520 -19.30 -12.04 16.39
CA ASP A 520 -20.54 -12.15 17.14
C ASP A 520 -21.70 -12.54 16.22
N VAL A 521 -21.79 -11.97 15.01
CA VAL A 521 -22.87 -12.33 14.08
C VAL A 521 -22.74 -13.79 13.62
N LEU A 522 -21.51 -14.27 13.41
CA LEU A 522 -21.23 -15.66 13.08
C LEU A 522 -21.54 -16.62 14.23
N THR A 523 -21.18 -16.24 15.46
CA THR A 523 -21.52 -17.03 16.66
C THR A 523 -23.03 -17.14 16.83
N LYS A 524 -23.76 -16.03 16.65
CA LYS A 524 -25.23 -16.02 16.72
C LYS A 524 -25.87 -16.90 15.63
N LEU A 525 -25.30 -16.92 14.42
CA LEU A 525 -25.77 -17.80 13.34
C LEU A 525 -25.47 -19.28 13.57
N ALA A 526 -24.43 -19.61 14.32
CA ALA A 526 -24.11 -20.99 14.67
C ALA A 526 -24.94 -21.51 15.86
N ALA A 527 -25.58 -20.61 16.61
CA ALA A 527 -26.33 -20.93 17.82
C ALA A 527 -27.86 -21.02 17.61
N GLY A 528 -28.35 -20.58 16.45
CA GLY A 528 -29.76 -20.73 16.02
C GLY A 528 -29.84 -21.66 14.83
#